data_AF-A0A7X6X524-F1
#
_entry.id   AF-A0A7X6X524-F1
#
_cell.length_a   1.000
_cell.length_b   1.000
_cell.length_c   1.000
_cell.angle_alpha   90.00
_cell.angle_beta   90.00
_cell.angle_gamma   90.00
#
_symmetry.space_group_name_H-M   'P 1'
#
loop_
_entity.id
_entity.type
_entity.pdbx_description
1 polymer ?
#
loop_
_entity_poly.entity_id
_entity_poly.type
_entity_poly.pdbx_seq_one_letter_code
_entity_poly.pdbx_strand_id
1 'polypeptide(L)'
;MNDCPGGCLQLVNGKLYISQSACIECGHCYAICPQGAIRMANYQCKEEPVVPMTEIDSDTLLKAMRSRRTIRHFTAQPVEEDKIR
;
A
#
# COMPACT_ATOMS: atom_id res chain seq x y z
N MET A 1 -19.05 -3.83 -1.28
CA MET A 1 -18.99 -2.51 -0.58
C MET A 1 -18.42 -2.63 0.84
N ASN A 2 -18.18 -3.84 1.35
CA ASN A 2 -17.38 -4.09 2.56
C ASN A 2 -15.88 -4.20 2.26
N ASP A 3 -15.51 -4.17 0.98
CA ASP A 3 -14.14 -4.38 0.50
C ASP A 3 -13.25 -3.16 0.69
N CYS A 4 -13.80 -2.01 1.10
CA CYS A 4 -13.02 -0.84 1.43
C CYS A 4 -12.73 -0.82 2.94
N PRO A 5 -11.48 -1.04 3.37
CA PRO A 5 -11.14 -0.99 4.79
C PRO A 5 -11.44 0.37 5.43
N GLY A 6 -11.33 1.45 4.64
CA GLY A 6 -11.66 2.81 5.08
C GLY A 6 -13.15 3.17 4.98
N GLY A 7 -14.01 2.26 4.51
CA GLY A 7 -15.45 2.52 4.34
C GLY A 7 -15.78 3.67 3.39
N CYS A 8 -14.88 3.99 2.44
CA CYS A 8 -14.97 5.21 1.65
C CYS A 8 -15.86 5.10 0.40
N LEU A 9 -16.47 3.93 0.14
CA LEU A 9 -17.23 3.64 -1.07
C LEU A 9 -18.73 3.81 -0.83
N GLN A 10 -19.41 4.53 -1.73
CA GLN A 10 -20.86 4.70 -1.72
C GLN A 10 -21.43 4.52 -3.12
N LEU A 11 -22.57 3.83 -3.24
CA LEU A 11 -23.33 3.77 -4.50
C LEU A 11 -24.44 4.81 -4.46
N VAL A 12 -24.44 5.73 -5.43
CA VAL A 12 -25.48 6.74 -5.61
C VAL A 12 -25.96 6.65 -7.06
N ASN A 13 -27.24 6.34 -7.26
CA ASN A 13 -27.85 6.21 -8.60
C ASN A 13 -27.08 5.25 -9.53
N GLY A 14 -26.61 4.12 -8.99
CA GLY A 14 -25.84 3.13 -9.75
C GLY A 14 -24.41 3.54 -10.08
N LYS A 15 -23.94 4.71 -9.63
CA LYS A 15 -22.56 5.16 -9.78
C LYS A 15 -21.81 5.07 -8.46
N LEU A 16 -20.55 4.67 -8.52
CA LEU A 16 -19.67 4.59 -7.36
C LEU A 16 -19.09 5.97 -7.07
N TYR A 17 -19.23 6.41 -5.82
CA TYR A 17 -18.62 7.62 -5.27
C TYR A 17 -17.61 7.20 -4.20
N ILE A 18 -16.46 7.89 -4.19
CA ILE A 18 -15.37 7.64 -3.24
C ILE A 18 -15.15 8.92 -2.43
N SER A 19 -15.26 8.81 -1.11
CA SER A 19 -14.93 9.91 -0.21
C SER A 19 -13.41 10.10 -0.13
N GLN A 20 -12.89 11.10 -0.84
CA GLN A 20 -11.45 11.35 -0.95
C GLN A 20 -10.80 11.75 0.38
N SER A 21 -11.54 12.38 1.29
CA SER A 21 -11.00 12.81 2.59
C SER A 21 -10.67 11.64 3.53
N ALA A 22 -11.26 10.47 3.32
CA ALA A 22 -11.03 9.26 4.13
C ALA A 22 -10.26 8.17 3.36
N CYS A 23 -10.14 8.31 2.04
CA CYS A 23 -9.46 7.35 1.20
C CYS A 23 -7.95 7.38 1.46
N ILE A 24 -7.37 6.23 1.80
CA ILE A 24 -5.91 6.07 1.98
C ILE A 24 -5.20 5.56 0.72
N GLU A 25 -5.89 5.57 -0.43
CA GLU A 25 -5.35 5.13 -1.72
C GLU A 25 -4.78 3.70 -1.74
N CYS A 26 -5.33 2.78 -0.93
CA CYS A 26 -4.84 1.39 -0.86
C CYS A 26 -5.00 0.55 -2.14
N GLY A 27 -5.78 1.03 -3.12
CA GLY A 27 -5.97 0.36 -4.41
C GLY A 27 -6.84 -0.91 -4.41
N HIS A 28 -7.35 -1.37 -3.26
CA HIS A 28 -8.15 -2.60 -3.20
C HIS A 28 -9.37 -2.56 -4.11
N CYS A 29 -10.12 -1.45 -4.08
CA CYS A 29 -11.31 -1.28 -4.91
C CYS A 29 -10.98 -1.31 -6.41
N TYR A 30 -9.82 -0.77 -6.82
CA TYR A 30 -9.32 -0.87 -8.19
C TYR A 30 -9.05 -2.32 -8.58
N ALA A 31 -8.35 -3.08 -7.72
CA ALA A 31 -7.95 -4.46 -7.99
C ALA A 31 -9.14 -5.43 -8.11
N ILE A 32 -10.20 -5.25 -7.31
CA ILE A 32 -11.34 -6.18 -7.30
C ILE A 32 -12.46 -5.81 -8.27
N CYS A 33 -12.43 -4.63 -8.88
CA CYS A 33 -13.55 -4.15 -9.70
C CYS A 33 -13.64 -4.94 -11.01
N PRO A 34 -14.68 -5.78 -11.21
CA PRO A 34 -14.76 -6.63 -12.40
C PRO A 34 -15.00 -5.84 -13.69
N GLN A 35 -15.58 -4.64 -13.56
CA GLN A 35 -15.86 -3.74 -14.69
C GLN A 35 -14.70 -2.80 -14.98
N GLY A 36 -13.64 -2.81 -14.17
CA GLY A 36 -12.54 -1.85 -14.28
C GLY A 36 -13.02 -0.40 -14.22
N ALA A 37 -14.04 -0.08 -13.42
CA ALA A 37 -14.65 1.25 -13.37
C ALA A 37 -13.85 2.27 -12.55
N ILE A 38 -12.85 1.82 -11.80
CA ILE A 38 -12.06 2.66 -10.88
C ILE A 38 -10.73 3.01 -11.53
N ARG A 39 -10.24 4.22 -11.27
CA ARG A 39 -8.93 4.73 -11.69
C ARG A 39 -8.23 5.38 -10.50
N MET A 40 -6.92 5.18 -10.38
CA MET A 40 -6.09 5.83 -9.37
C MET A 40 -5.31 6.96 -10.04
N ALA A 41 -5.84 8.18 -10.00
CA ALA A 41 -5.36 9.31 -10.82
C ALA A 41 -3.89 9.68 -10.55
N ASN A 42 -3.40 9.43 -9.33
CA ASN A 42 -2.03 9.73 -8.91
C ASN A 42 -1.02 8.63 -9.27
N TYR A 43 -1.47 7.50 -9.82
CA TYR A 43 -0.63 6.34 -10.09
C TYR A 43 -0.58 6.07 -11.59
N GLN A 44 0.64 6.01 -12.13
CA GLN A 44 0.87 5.52 -13.48
C GLN A 44 0.83 4.00 -13.43
N CYS A 45 -0.38 3.44 -13.46
CA CYS A 45 -0.60 2.00 -13.61
C CYS A 45 -0.27 1.60 -15.05
N LYS A 46 1.02 1.58 -15.39
CA LYS A 46 1.51 0.91 -16.60
C LYS A 46 1.52 -0.58 -16.31
N GLU A 47 1.10 -1.38 -17.29
CA GLU A 47 1.31 -2.82 -17.25
C GLU A 47 2.81 -3.08 -17.33
N GLU A 48 3.44 -3.25 -16.18
CA GLU A 48 4.83 -3.70 -16.10
C GLU A 48 4.86 -5.23 -16.00
N PRO A 49 5.85 -5.89 -16.60
CA PRO A 49 5.97 -7.33 -16.52
C PRO A 49 6.17 -7.75 -15.06
N VAL A 50 5.31 -8.66 -14.59
CA VAL A 50 5.51 -9.31 -13.30
C VAL A 50 6.69 -10.26 -13.44
N VAL A 51 7.81 -9.91 -12.79
CA VAL A 51 8.97 -10.79 -12.73
C VAL A 51 8.73 -11.90 -11.70
N PRO A 52 9.08 -13.17 -12.00
CA PRO A 52 9.11 -14.24 -11.03
C PRO A 52 9.98 -13.88 -9.81
N MET A 53 9.55 -14.27 -8.62
CA MET A 53 10.33 -14.08 -7.37
C MET A 53 11.74 -14.69 -7.45
N THR A 54 11.95 -15.68 -8.32
CA THR A 54 13.22 -16.35 -8.55
C THR A 54 14.24 -15.52 -9.35
N GLU A 55 13.83 -14.42 -9.99
CA GLU A 55 14.75 -13.54 -10.73
C GLU A 55 15.61 -12.68 -9.80
N ILE A 56 15.19 -12.49 -8.55
CA ILE A 56 15.93 -11.73 -7.55
C ILE A 56 16.46 -12.69 -6.49
N ASP A 57 17.78 -12.76 -6.37
CA ASP A 57 18.44 -13.47 -5.29
C ASP A 57 18.02 -12.91 -3.91
N SER A 58 17.74 -13.81 -2.95
CA SER A 58 17.25 -13.45 -1.62
C SER A 58 18.23 -12.54 -0.87
N ASP A 59 19.53 -12.81 -0.98
CA ASP A 59 20.56 -11.99 -0.32
C ASP A 59 20.60 -10.58 -0.91
N THR A 60 20.45 -10.46 -2.22
CA THR A 60 20.38 -9.20 -2.95
C THR A 60 19.13 -8.41 -2.55
N LEU A 61 17.97 -9.06 -2.49
CA LEU A 61 16.72 -8.46 -2.01
C LEU A 61 16.87 -7.98 -0.56
N LEU A 62 17.44 -8.80 0.32
CA LEU A 62 17.64 -8.47 1.73
C LEU A 62 18.62 -7.31 1.90
N LYS A 63 19.71 -7.27 1.14
CA LYS A 63 20.66 -6.14 1.12
C LYS A 63 19.96 -4.86 0.66
N ALA A 64 19.10 -4.92 -0.36
CA ALA A 64 18.31 -3.77 -0.83
C ALA A 64 17.24 -3.31 0.18
N MET A 65 16.57 -4.24 0.85
CA MET A 65 15.62 -3.90 1.93
C MET A 65 16.34 -3.25 3.12
N ARG A 66 17.52 -3.76 3.51
CA ARG A 66 18.33 -3.22 4.61
C ARG A 66 18.99 -1.88 4.26
N SER A 67 19.32 -1.64 2.99
CA SER A 67 19.93 -0.38 2.55
C SER A 67 18.96 0.79 2.66
N ARG A 68 17.66 0.53 2.51
CA ARG A 68 16.59 1.47 2.84
C ARG A 68 16.40 1.57 4.35
N ARG A 69 17.39 2.17 5.04
CA ARG A 69 17.25 2.56 6.44
C ARG A 69 16.07 3.53 6.54
N THR A 70 15.09 3.20 7.37
CA THR A 70 14.14 4.20 7.85
C THR A 70 14.94 5.36 8.45
N ILE A 71 14.55 6.60 8.16
CA ILE A 71 15.04 7.75 8.91
C ILE A 71 14.49 7.59 10.32
N ARG A 72 15.29 6.99 11.21
CA ARG A 72 14.92 6.82 12.61
C ARG A 72 15.39 8.05 13.37
N HIS A 73 14.44 8.92 13.72
CA HIS A 73 14.68 9.99 14.66
C HIS A 73 14.60 9.40 16.08
N PHE A 74 15.74 8.98 16.60
CA PHE A 74 15.82 8.54 17.99
C PHE A 74 15.91 9.77 18.90
N THR A 75 15.23 9.72 20.02
CA THR A 75 15.47 10.66 21.11
C THR A 75 16.71 10.22 21.90
N ALA A 76 17.27 11.12 22.71
CA ALA A 76 18.44 10.80 23.54
C ALA A 76 18.13 9.89 24.73
N GLN A 77 16.85 9.56 24.94
CA GLN A 77 16.45 8.71 26.07
C GLN A 77 16.81 7.24 25.79
N PRO A 78 17.47 6.55 26.74
CA PRO A 78 17.68 5.11 26.64
C PRO A 78 16.34 4.37 26.68
N VAL A 79 16.27 3.23 26.01
CA VAL A 79 15.11 2.34 26.07
C VAL A 79 15.24 1.45 27.30
N GLU A 80 14.16 1.32 28.07
CA GLU A 80 14.09 0.45 29.25
C GLU A 80 14.37 -1.01 28.88
N GLU A 81 15.12 -1.74 29.72
CA GLU A 81 15.61 -3.10 29.40
C GLU A 81 14.48 -4.13 29.17
N ASP A 82 13.35 -3.96 29.86
CA ASP A 82 12.15 -4.79 29.71
C ASP A 82 11.50 -4.64 28.33
N LYS A 83 11.72 -3.52 27.63
CA LYS A 83 11.20 -3.26 26.28
C LYS A 83 12.14 -3.72 25.16
N ILE A 84 13.36 -4.15 25.50
CA ILE A 84 14.37 -4.61 24.53
C ILE A 84 14.30 -6.14 24.33
N ARG A 85 13.60 -6.87 25.21
CA ARG A 85 13.47 -8.34 25.15
C ARG A 85 12.17 -8.82 24.52
#